data_AF-A0A7X7PDN9-F1
#
_entry.id   AF-A0A7X7PDN9-F1
#
_cell.length_a   1.000
_cell.length_b   1.000
_cell.length_c   1.000
_cell.angle_alpha   90.00
_cell.angle_beta   90.00
_cell.angle_gamma   90.00
#
_symmetry.space_group_name_H-M   'P 1'
#
loop_
_entity.id
_entity.type
_entity.pdbx_description
1 polymer ?
#
loop_
_entity_poly.entity_id
_entity_poly.type
_entity_poly.pdbx_seq_one_letter_code
_entity_poly.pdbx_strand_id
1 'polypeptide(L)'
;TPTAEPRRYDTRFFVAALPYGQVADGQTTEAAEVEWSRPADAIARWRRGESLLLPPTWAQLEQLCGFESVSEVLAAHPRIDPIMPEIVSDGAAAHIEFPGQSGYYGQ
;
A
#
# COMPACT_ATOMS: atom_id res chain seq x y z
N THR A 1 6.36 11.82 1.16
CA THR A 1 5.78 12.13 2.48
C THR A 1 5.49 13.62 2.60
N PRO A 2 4.49 14.05 3.40
CA PRO A 2 4.08 15.45 3.49
C PRO A 2 5.20 16.40 3.93
N THR A 3 5.08 17.68 3.59
CA THR A 3 6.08 18.72 3.94
C THR A 3 6.19 18.98 5.43
N ALA A 4 5.10 18.82 6.17
CA ALA A 4 5.07 18.98 7.62
C ALA A 4 5.74 17.84 8.40
N GLU A 5 6.04 16.71 7.75
CA GLU A 5 6.79 15.62 8.38
C GLU A 5 8.28 15.99 8.48
N PRO A 6 8.91 15.88 9.67
CA PRO A 6 10.32 16.23 9.86
C PRO A 6 11.27 15.30 9.09
N ARG A 7 10.83 14.06 8.82
CA ARG A 7 11.55 13.09 8.00
C ARG A 7 10.81 12.87 6.70
N ARG A 8 11.52 13.04 5.58
CA ARG A 8 10.93 12.94 4.25
C ARG A 8 11.61 11.89 3.40
N TYR A 9 10.80 11.12 2.70
CA TYR A 9 11.24 10.03 1.85
C TYR A 9 10.67 10.20 0.45
N ASP A 10 11.54 10.02 -0.54
CA ASP A 10 11.18 9.73 -1.94
C ASP A 10 11.20 8.21 -2.10
N THR A 11 10.07 7.59 -1.79
CA THR A 11 9.95 6.13 -1.71
C THR A 11 9.52 5.57 -3.06
N ARG A 12 10.29 4.59 -3.57
CA ARG A 12 9.89 3.78 -4.72
C ARG A 12 9.34 2.43 -4.26
N PHE A 13 8.25 2.00 -4.87
CA PHE A 13 7.65 0.69 -4.66
C PHE A 13 8.02 -0.23 -5.83
N PHE A 14 8.24 -1.50 -5.50
CA PHE A 14 8.64 -2.53 -6.47
C PHE A 14 7.77 -3.76 -6.29
N VAL A 15 7.62 -4.52 -7.37
CA VAL A 15 6.99 -5.84 -7.37
C VAL A 15 7.96 -6.87 -7.94
N ALA A 16 7.88 -8.10 -7.44
CA ALA A 16 8.67 -9.22 -7.93
C ALA A 16 7.85 -10.51 -7.79
N ALA A 17 7.97 -11.41 -8.76
CA ALA A 17 7.46 -12.77 -8.60
C ALA A 17 8.38 -13.55 -7.64
N LEU A 18 7.77 -14.31 -6.74
CA LEU A 18 8.51 -15.29 -5.94
C LEU A 18 8.99 -16.42 -6.86
N PRO A 19 10.30 -16.68 -6.98
CA PRO A 19 10.82 -17.77 -7.81
C PRO A 19 10.28 -19.13 -7.36
N TYR A 20 10.09 -20.04 -8.31
CA TYR A 20 9.67 -21.40 -8.01
C TYR A 20 10.64 -22.08 -7.04
N GLY A 21 10.08 -22.71 -6.00
CA GLY A 21 10.85 -23.41 -4.96
C GLY A 21 11.39 -22.52 -3.84
N GLN A 22 11.27 -21.19 -3.94
CA GLN A 22 11.59 -20.30 -2.82
C GLN A 22 10.44 -20.30 -1.79
N VAL A 23 10.81 -20.35 -0.51
CA VAL A 23 9.87 -20.21 0.61
C VAL A 23 10.19 -18.91 1.34
N ALA A 24 9.21 -18.00 1.41
CA ALA A 24 9.30 -16.85 2.28
C ALA A 24 8.70 -17.25 3.64
N ASP A 25 9.56 -17.68 4.56
CA ASP A 25 9.17 -18.23 5.87
C ASP A 25 8.78 -17.16 6.91
N GLY A 26 9.02 -15.89 6.59
CA GLY A 26 8.71 -14.75 7.46
C GLY A 26 9.52 -14.71 8.75
N GLN A 27 10.60 -15.50 8.87
CA GLN A 27 11.39 -15.57 10.10
C GLN A 27 12.34 -14.36 10.19
N THR A 28 11.84 -13.26 10.75
CA THR A 28 12.60 -12.03 10.98
C THR A 28 12.29 -11.45 12.36
N THR A 29 13.25 -10.71 12.92
CA THR A 29 13.05 -9.94 14.16
C THR A 29 12.38 -8.59 13.91
N GLU A 30 12.24 -8.18 12.65
CA GLU A 30 11.71 -6.87 12.27
C GLU A 30 10.18 -6.84 12.13
N ALA A 31 9.55 -8.01 11.95
CA ALA A 31 8.11 -8.15 11.81
C ALA A 31 7.56 -9.06 12.90
N ALA A 32 6.42 -8.67 13.48
CA ALA A 32 5.72 -9.48 14.47
C ALA A 32 4.88 -10.60 13.82
N GLU A 33 4.33 -10.33 12.63
CA GLU A 33 3.47 -11.24 11.87
C GLU A 33 3.76 -11.12 10.37
N VAL A 34 3.72 -12.25 9.67
CA VAL A 34 3.89 -12.34 8.22
C VAL A 34 2.88 -13.33 7.66
N GLU A 35 2.19 -12.93 6.59
CA GLU A 35 1.24 -13.79 5.91
C GLU A 35 1.29 -13.61 4.39
N TRP A 36 0.81 -14.62 3.67
CA TRP A 36 0.50 -14.53 2.25
C TRP A 36 -1.00 -14.29 2.08
N SER A 37 -1.36 -13.24 1.35
CA SER A 37 -2.76 -12.87 1.12
C SER A 37 -2.94 -12.27 -0.28
N ARG A 38 -4.15 -12.37 -0.84
CA ARG A 38 -4.48 -11.61 -2.04
C ARG A 38 -4.62 -10.13 -1.67
N PRO A 39 -4.27 -9.18 -2.56
CA PRO A 39 -4.45 -7.75 -2.29
C PRO A 39 -5.87 -7.38 -1.86
N ALA A 40 -6.88 -7.96 -2.53
CA ALA A 40 -8.30 -7.73 -2.21
C ALA A 40 -8.68 -8.24 -0.81
N ASP A 41 -8.13 -9.39 -0.39
CA ASP A 41 -8.40 -9.97 0.93
C ASP A 41 -7.76 -9.12 2.04
N ALA A 42 -6.55 -8.61 1.83
CA ALA A 42 -5.88 -7.68 2.74
C ALA A 42 -6.64 -6.36 2.91
N ILE A 43 -7.15 -5.77 1.82
CA ILE A 43 -8.01 -4.58 1.88
C ILE A 43 -9.33 -4.89 2.60
N ALA A 44 -9.94 -6.06 2.36
CA ALA A 44 -11.17 -6.45 3.02
C ALA A 44 -11.00 -6.62 4.54
N ARG A 45 -9.88 -7.20 4.99
CA ARG A 45 -9.53 -7.26 6.42
C ARG A 45 -9.37 -5.88 7.04
N TRP A 46 -8.65 -4.99 6.35
CA TRP A 46 -8.48 -3.60 6.79
C TRP A 46 -9.82 -2.86 6.90
N ARG A 47 -10.72 -3.05 5.93
CA ARG A 47 -12.08 -2.46 5.96
C ARG A 47 -12.90 -2.95 7.16
N ARG A 48 -12.66 -4.17 7.64
CA ARG A 48 -13.31 -4.71 8.86
C ARG A 48 -12.62 -4.28 10.16
N GLY A 49 -11.54 -3.51 10.09
CA GLY A 49 -10.75 -3.10 11.25
C GLY A 49 -9.88 -4.22 11.83
N GLU A 50 -9.67 -5.30 11.09
CA GLU A 50 -8.88 -6.47 11.52
C GLU A 50 -7.38 -6.32 11.23
N SER A 51 -6.99 -5.27 10.49
CA SER A 51 -5.60 -4.92 10.19
C SER A 51 -5.46 -3.41 9.97
N LEU A 52 -4.23 -2.90 10.11
CA LEU A 52 -3.87 -1.53 9.77
C LEU A 52 -3.14 -1.50 8.42
N LEU A 53 -3.60 -0.67 7.50
CA LEU A 53 -2.87 -0.33 6.28
C LEU A 53 -2.62 1.17 6.28
N LEU A 54 -1.36 1.56 6.20
CA LEU A 54 -1.00 2.96 5.96
C LEU A 54 -1.37 3.35 4.53
N PRO A 55 -1.64 4.64 4.25
CA PRO A 55 -2.02 5.12 2.91
C PRO A 55 -1.16 4.61 1.75
N PRO A 56 0.19 4.66 1.80
CA PRO A 56 1.00 4.16 0.69
C PRO A 56 0.81 2.66 0.45
N THR A 57 0.74 1.84 1.51
CA THR A 57 0.54 0.39 1.37
C THR A 57 -0.83 0.08 0.80
N TRP A 58 -1.88 0.76 1.27
CA TRP A 58 -3.24 0.59 0.76
C TRP A 58 -3.32 0.93 -0.74
N ALA A 59 -2.73 2.05 -1.15
CA ALA A 59 -2.75 2.49 -2.55
C ALA A 59 -2.06 1.47 -3.48
N GLN A 60 -0.93 0.89 -3.05
CA GLN A 60 -0.28 -0.17 -3.84
C GLN A 60 -1.14 -1.44 -3.94
N LEU A 61 -1.80 -1.85 -2.86
CA LEU A 61 -2.70 -3.02 -2.89
C LEU A 61 -3.94 -2.76 -3.76
N GLU A 62 -4.50 -1.54 -3.72
CA GLU A 62 -5.65 -1.16 -4.53
C GLU A 62 -5.31 -1.18 -6.03
N GLN A 63 -4.13 -0.67 -6.42
CA GLN A 63 -3.64 -0.80 -7.79
C GLN A 63 -3.48 -2.26 -8.23
N LEU A 64 -2.95 -3.12 -7.35
CA LEU A 64 -2.77 -4.54 -7.66
C LEU A 64 -4.09 -5.30 -7.83
N CYS A 65 -5.18 -4.85 -7.20
CA CYS A 65 -6.52 -5.42 -7.41
C CYS A 65 -7.03 -5.25 -8.85
N GLY A 66 -6.44 -4.35 -9.64
CA GLY A 66 -6.78 -4.15 -11.05
C GLY A 66 -6.21 -5.20 -12.01
N PHE A 67 -5.41 -6.16 -11.51
CA PHE A 67 -4.77 -7.21 -12.31
C PHE A 67 -5.25 -8.60 -11.87
N GLU A 68 -5.35 -9.53 -12.81
CA GLU A 68 -5.81 -10.90 -12.53
C GLU A 68 -4.65 -11.87 -12.25
N SER A 69 -3.42 -11.49 -12.65
CA SER A 69 -2.26 -12.36 -12.49
C SER A 69 -0.94 -11.62 -12.24
N VAL A 70 0.03 -12.33 -11.65
CA VAL A 70 1.41 -11.84 -11.49
C VAL A 70 2.05 -11.49 -12.83
N SER A 71 1.76 -12.27 -13.88
CA SER A 71 2.29 -12.01 -15.23
C SER A 71 1.79 -10.68 -15.80
N GLU A 72 0.52 -10.34 -15.60
CA GLU A 72 -0.01 -9.04 -16.02
C GLU A 72 0.61 -7.88 -15.24
N VAL A 73 0.76 -8.02 -13.92
CA VAL A 73 1.43 -7.02 -13.08
C VAL A 73 2.85 -6.76 -13.58
N LEU A 74 3.61 -7.82 -13.88
CA LEU A 74 5.00 -7.70 -14.35
C LEU A 74 5.11 -7.18 -15.79
N ALA A 75 4.08 -7.37 -16.62
CA ALA A 75 4.02 -6.82 -17.98
C ALA A 75 3.56 -5.36 -18.01
N ALA A 76 3.03 -4.83 -16.91
CA ALA A 76 2.53 -3.46 -16.85
C ALA A 76 3.67 -2.43 -16.90
N HIS A 77 3.43 -1.33 -17.61
CA HIS A 77 4.33 -0.18 -17.70
C HIS A 77 3.60 1.12 -17.33
N PRO A 78 3.14 1.26 -16.08
CA PRO A 78 2.46 2.47 -15.65
C PRO A 78 3.41 3.65 -15.65
N ARG A 79 2.86 4.85 -15.87
CA ARG A 79 3.58 6.09 -15.59
C ARG A 79 3.68 6.27 -14.08
N ILE A 80 4.90 6.39 -13.57
CA ILE A 80 5.15 6.62 -12.13
C ILE A 80 5.56 8.07 -11.92
N ASP A 81 4.62 8.89 -11.45
CA ASP A 81 4.88 10.26 -11.04
C ASP A 81 5.03 10.32 -9.51
N PRO A 82 5.97 11.14 -8.96
CA PRO A 82 6.10 11.31 -7.53
C PRO A 82 4.80 11.85 -6.90
N ILE A 83 4.38 11.24 -5.79
CA ILE A 83 3.21 11.70 -5.02
C ILE A 83 3.72 12.44 -3.78
N MET A 84 3.36 13.72 -3.68
CA MET A 84 3.50 14.52 -2.47
C MET A 84 2.16 14.55 -1.75
N PRO A 85 1.93 13.70 -0.74
CA PRO A 85 0.69 13.78 0.02
C PRO A 85 0.66 15.06 0.87
N GLU A 86 -0.53 15.60 1.08
CA GLU A 86 -0.75 16.81 1.89
C GLU A 86 -1.40 16.44 3.23
N ILE A 87 -1.09 17.17 4.31
CA ILE A 87 -1.79 17.03 5.58
C ILE A 87 -2.84 18.13 5.62
N VAL A 88 -4.11 17.73 5.66
CA VAL A 88 -5.26 18.64 5.70
C VAL A 88 -5.94 18.52 7.06
N SER A 89 -6.33 19.65 7.64
CA SER A 89 -7.07 19.72 8.90
C SER A 89 -8.33 20.56 8.70
N ASP A 90 -9.49 19.98 9.01
CA ASP A 90 -10.81 20.62 8.91
C ASP A 90 -11.33 21.13 10.27
N GLY A 91 -10.47 21.14 11.30
CA GLY A 91 -10.81 21.55 12.65
C GLY A 91 -11.33 20.41 13.55
N ALA A 92 -11.60 19.21 13.01
CA ALA A 92 -11.97 18.03 13.79
C ALA A 92 -10.79 17.05 13.93
N ALA A 93 -10.12 16.72 12.82
CA ALA A 93 -8.93 15.88 12.82
C ALA A 93 -8.06 16.12 11.57
N ALA A 94 -6.74 15.98 11.70
CA ALA A 94 -5.85 15.99 10.56
C ALA A 94 -5.91 14.66 9.81
N HIS A 95 -5.98 14.70 8.48
CA HIS A 95 -5.90 13.54 7.60
C HIS A 95 -4.91 13.81 6.46
N ILE A 96 -4.56 12.76 5.72
CA ILE A 96 -3.58 12.83 4.63
C ILE A 96 -4.33 12.76 3.30
N GLU A 97 -4.17 13.77 2.45
CA GLU A 97 -4.68 13.73 1.10
C GLU A 97 -3.66 13.17 0.10
N PHE A 98 -4.10 12.30 -0.79
CA PHE A 98 -3.33 11.66 -1.86
C PHE A 98 -4.26 11.22 -3.02
N PRO A 99 -3.75 11.10 -4.27
CA PRO A 99 -4.54 10.64 -5.40
C PRO A 99 -5.19 9.27 -5.15
N GLY A 100 -6.48 9.12 -5.48
CA GLY A 100 -7.20 7.86 -5.33
C GLY A 100 -7.70 7.55 -3.91
N GLN A 101 -7.52 8.45 -2.93
CA GLN A 101 -7.87 8.24 -1.52
C GLN A 101 -9.34 7.90 -1.20
N SER A 102 -10.26 8.05 -2.16
CA SER A 102 -11.71 7.89 -1.91
C SER A 102 -12.06 6.53 -1.28
N GLY A 103 -11.42 5.44 -1.72
CA GLY A 103 -11.61 4.11 -1.15
C GLY A 103 -10.92 3.89 0.21
N TYR A 104 -10.03 4.80 0.61
CA TYR A 104 -9.31 4.76 1.90
C TYR A 104 -10.08 5.48 3.01
N TYR A 105 -10.76 6.58 2.68
CA TYR A 105 -11.56 7.34 3.65
C TYR A 105 -13.07 7.10 3.56
N GLY A 106 -13.56 6.50 2.47
CA GLY A 106 -14.99 6.23 2.22
C GLY A 106 -15.56 5.08 3.05
N GLN A 107 -15.34 5.10 4.36
CA GLN A 107 -16.03 4.25 5.34
C GLN A 107 -17.32 4.91 5.82
#